data_AF-X1EEC6-F1
#
_entry.id   AF-X1EEC6-F1
#
_cell.length_a   1.000
_cell.length_b   1.000
_cell.length_c   1.000
_cell.angle_alpha   90.00
_cell.angle_beta   90.00
_cell.angle_gamma   90.00
#
_symmetry.space_group_name_H-M   'P 1'
#
loop_
_entity.id
_entity.type
_entity.pdbx_description
1 polymer ?
#
loop_
_entity_poly.entity_id
_entity_poly.type
_entity_poly.pdbx_seq_one_letter_code
_entity_poly.pdbx_strand_id
1 'polypeptide(L)' 'KYHVETVHNKYTMSLYTNYESAKEGELFLIEGSSNTLEISLKNGNANKQLGVKTGEKIKIL' A
#
# COMPACT_ATOMS: atom_id res chain seq x y z
N LYS A 1 11.77 1.59 4.58
CA LYS A 1 10.45 2.27 4.66
C LYS A 1 10.35 3.15 3.42
N TYR A 2 9.19 3.21 2.80
CA TYR A 2 8.94 3.94 1.55
C TYR A 2 7.96 5.07 1.79
N HIS A 3 8.14 6.17 1.07
CA HIS A 3 7.19 7.28 1.05
C HIS A 3 6.23 7.11 -0.11
N VAL A 4 4.95 6.94 0.19
CA VAL A 4 3.90 6.71 -0.80
C VAL A 4 3.02 7.95 -0.87
N GLU A 5 2.99 8.57 -2.04
CA GLU A 5 2.20 9.78 -2.30
C GLU A 5 1.08 9.43 -3.29
N THR A 6 -0.16 9.68 -2.87
CA THR A 6 -1.34 9.69 -3.74
C THR A 6 -1.70 11.15 -4.05
N VAL A 7 -2.71 11.37 -4.90
CA VAL A 7 -3.24 12.72 -5.17
C VAL A 7 -3.74 13.40 -3.90
N HIS A 8 -4.30 12.62 -2.97
CA HIS A 8 -4.98 13.14 -1.79
C HIS A 8 -4.12 13.09 -0.52
N ASN A 9 -3.21 12.11 -0.41
CA ASN A 9 -2.60 11.73 0.86
C ASN A 9 -1.12 11.35 0.71
N LYS A 10 -0.39 11.38 1.83
CA LYS A 10 0.99 10.89 1.93
C LYS A 10 1.11 9.90 3.08
N TYR A 11 1.84 8.81 2.84
CA TYR A 11 2.03 7.73 3.80
C TYR A 11 3.49 7.31 3.88
N THR A 12 3.86 6.71 5.01
CA THR A 12 5.12 5.99 5.16
C THR A 12 4.81 4.52 5.40
N MET A 13 5.27 3.65 4.49
CA MET A 13 4.90 2.22 4.49
C MET A 13 6.14 1.33 4.61
N SER A 14 5.98 0.18 5.24
CA SER A 14 6.98 -0.90 5.18
C SER A 14 6.77 -1.73 3.92
N LEU A 15 7.86 -2.27 3.35
CA LEU A 15 7.77 -3.37 2.39
C LEU A 15 7.95 -4.68 3.15
N TYR A 16 7.01 -5.59 2.97
CA TYR A 16 7.05 -6.94 3.54
C TYR A 16 7.08 -7.98 2.43
N THR A 17 7.50 -9.19 2.77
CA THR A 17 7.48 -10.34 1.85
C THR A 17 6.10 -10.98 1.74
N ASN A 18 5.23 -10.78 2.72
CA ASN A 18 3.91 -11.36 2.80
C ASN A 18 2.99 -10.57 3.77
N TYR A 19 1.72 -10.94 3.80
CA TYR A 19 0.71 -10.32 4.67
C TYR A 19 0.89 -10.63 6.16
N GLU A 20 1.61 -11.69 6.53
CA GLU A 20 1.76 -12.11 7.94
C GLU A 20 2.66 -11.16 8.73
N SER A 21 3.58 -10.48 8.05
CA SER A 21 4.55 -9.57 8.65
C SER A 21 3.95 -8.23 9.08
N ALA A 22 2.78 -7.86 8.54
CA ALA A 22 2.11 -6.60 8.83
C ALA A 22 1.24 -6.69 10.08
N LYS A 23 1.19 -5.59 10.86
CA LYS A 23 0.30 -5.47 12.01
C LYS A 23 -1.14 -5.27 11.57
N GLU A 24 -2.09 -5.69 12.40
CA GLU A 24 -3.52 -5.46 12.17
C GLU A 24 -3.81 -3.97 11.90
N GLY A 25 -4.52 -3.67 10.81
CA GLY A 25 -4.83 -2.29 10.41
C GLY A 25 -3.66 -1.47 9.87
N GLU A 26 -2.48 -2.05 9.64
CA GLU A 26 -1.33 -1.37 9.03
C GLU A 26 -1.46 -1.33 7.50
N LEU A 27 -1.18 -0.17 6.89
CA LEU A 27 -0.92 -0.05 5.45
C LEU A 27 0.54 -0.41 5.16
N PHE A 28 0.75 -1.28 4.16
CA PHE A 28 2.08 -1.76 3.79
C PHE A 28 2.18 -2.05 2.29
N LEU A 29 3.42 -2.26 1.84
CA LEU A 29 3.76 -2.69 0.49
C LEU A 29 4.12 -4.17 0.49
N ILE A 30 3.78 -4.87 -0.60
CA ILE A 30 4.28 -6.21 -0.93
C ILE A 30 4.53 -6.34 -2.43
N GLU A 31 5.29 -7.34 -2.83
CA GLU A 31 5.25 -7.84 -4.19
C GLU A 31 4.02 -8.76 -4.34
N GLY A 32 3.07 -8.35 -5.18
CA GLY A 32 1.88 -9.12 -5.50
C GLY A 32 2.18 -10.31 -6.42
N SER A 33 1.23 -11.24 -6.52
CA SER A 33 1.39 -12.52 -7.26
C SER A 33 1.63 -12.39 -8.76
N SER A 34 1.47 -11.18 -9.32
CA SER A 34 1.70 -10.86 -10.74
C SER A 34 2.99 -10.06 -10.96
N ASN A 35 3.97 -10.14 -10.05
CA ASN A 35 5.23 -9.37 -10.07
C ASN A 35 4.99 -7.85 -10.15
N THR A 36 3.97 -7.37 -9.45
CA THR A 36 3.62 -5.95 -9.35
C THR A 36 3.72 -5.50 -7.91
N LEU A 37 4.14 -4.26 -7.69
CA LEU A 37 4.09 -3.66 -6.35
C LEU A 37 2.63 -3.41 -5.95
N GLU A 38 2.23 -3.93 -4.78
CA GLU A 38 0.90 -3.80 -4.23
C GLU A 38 0.94 -2.97 -2.94
N ILE A 39 -0.08 -2.14 -2.73
CA ILE A 39 -0.36 -1.48 -1.45
C ILE A 39 -1.55 -2.22 -0.81
N SER A 40 -1.35 -2.76 0.38
CA SER A 40 -2.34 -3.57 1.07
C SER A 40 -2.59 -3.03 2.49
N LEU A 41 -3.76 -3.36 3.05
CA LEU A 41 -4.14 -3.07 4.43
C LEU A 41 -4.38 -4.40 5.13
N LYS A 42 -3.72 -4.66 6.26
CA LYS A 42 -3.88 -5.92 6.97
C LYS A 42 -5.33 -6.07 7.42
N ASN A 43 -5.99 -7.12 6.93
CA ASN A 43 -7.39 -7.46 7.22
C ASN A 43 -8.38 -6.31 6.95
N GLY A 44 -8.10 -5.49 5.93
CA GLY A 44 -8.95 -4.36 5.59
C GLY A 44 -8.96 -4.02 4.11
N ASN A 45 -9.69 -2.96 3.77
CA ASN A 45 -9.74 -2.41 2.42
C ASN A 45 -8.81 -1.19 2.33
N ALA A 46 -7.64 -1.36 1.70
CA ALA A 46 -6.68 -0.28 1.52
C ALA A 46 -7.27 0.92 0.77
N ASN A 47 -8.13 0.68 -0.23
CA ASN A 47 -8.69 1.77 -1.03
C ASN A 47 -9.64 2.69 -0.23
N LYS A 48 -10.32 2.17 0.79
CA LYS A 48 -11.12 3.04 1.69
C LYS A 48 -10.27 4.08 2.42
N GLN A 49 -9.00 3.78 2.67
CA GLN A 49 -8.08 4.69 3.35
C GLN A 49 -7.27 5.55 2.37
N LEU A 50 -6.85 4.96 1.24
CA LEU A 50 -6.07 5.67 0.21
C LEU A 50 -6.92 6.65 -0.61
N GLY A 51 -8.20 6.31 -0.83
CA GLY A 51 -9.13 7.11 -1.61
C GLY A 51 -8.69 7.27 -3.07
N VAL A 52 -8.19 6.19 -3.68
CA VAL A 52 -7.66 6.21 -5.05
C VAL A 52 -8.60 5.54 -6.04
N LYS A 53 -8.41 5.85 -7.32
CA LYS A 53 -9.13 5.23 -8.43
C LYS A 53 -8.17 4.58 -9.41
N THR A 54 -8.62 3.53 -10.09
CA THR A 54 -7.86 2.90 -11.17
C THR A 54 -7.47 3.93 -12.22
N GLY A 55 -6.19 3.94 -12.61
CA GLY A 55 -5.62 4.90 -13.56
C GLY A 55 -5.00 6.14 -12.91
N GLU A 56 -5.21 6.37 -11.61
CA GLU A 56 -4.50 7.41 -10.87
C GLU A 56 -3.02 7.05 -10.69
N LYS A 57 -2.17 8.07 -10.72
CA LYS A 57 -0.74 7.91 -10.50
C LYS A 57 -0.43 7.92 -9.01
N ILE A 58 0.37 6.95 -8.58
CA ILE A 58 0.94 6.87 -7.24
C ILE A 58 2.46 7.00 -7.39
N LYS A 59 3.07 7.82 -6.53
CA LYS A 59 4.51 7.97 -6.45
C LYS A 59 5.04 7.26 -5.23
N ILE A 60 6.08 6.44 -5.41
CA ILE A 60 6.74 5.71 -4.35
C ILE A 60 8.22 6.06 -4.40
N LEU A 61 8.75 6.55 -3.27
CA LEU A 61 10.13 6.97 -3.07
C LEU A 61 10.80 6.14 -1.97
#